data_AF-E4XJU1-F1
#
_entry.id   AF-E4XJU1-F1
#
_cell.length_a   1.000
_cell.length_b   1.000
_cell.length_c   1.000
_cell.angle_alpha   90.00
_cell.angle_beta   90.00
_cell.angle_gamma   90.00
#
_symmetry.space_group_name_H-M   'P 1'
#
loop_
_entity.id
_entity.type
_entity.pdbx_description
1 polymer ?
#
loop_
_entity_poly.entity_id
_entity_poly.type
_entity_poly.pdbx_seq_one_letter_code
_entity_poly.pdbx_strand_id
1 'polypeptide(L)'
;MLTTFGTLFKTSPYYLKKVDKSKIFIPKWKKFKDLHPVDQYAVLTKNCSGIWTEDEIREIRAYYFSMLSEVDNMLGELFRVVPRDTVILFTSDHGDLAMEHQQYYKMSFYEGSIRVPFIAAGPMFKSNKKNASLG
;
A
#
# COMPACT_ATOMS: atom_id res chain seq x y z
N MET A 1 7.22 24.50 -4.97
CA MET A 1 8.56 23.90 -4.82
C MET A 1 8.63 23.27 -3.44
N LEU A 2 8.14 22.03 -3.30
CA LEU A 2 8.23 21.24 -2.06
C LEU A 2 9.55 20.47 -2.11
N THR A 3 10.65 21.20 -1.98
CA THR A 3 11.99 20.61 -1.89
C THR A 3 12.37 20.52 -0.41
N THR A 4 11.94 19.44 0.23
CA THR A 4 12.65 18.77 1.34
C THR A 4 11.94 17.46 1.65
N PHE A 5 12.70 16.38 1.51
CA PHE A 5 12.37 15.00 1.79
C PHE A 5 11.69 14.81 3.16
N GLY A 6 10.36 14.72 3.12
CA GLY A 6 9.53 14.19 4.18
C GLY A 6 8.44 13.39 3.50
N THR A 7 8.77 12.16 3.09
CA THR A 7 7.72 11.21 2.71
C THR A 7 6.71 11.19 3.86
N LEU A 8 5.42 11.36 3.55
CA LEU A 8 4.34 11.22 4.54
C LEU A 8 4.40 9.85 5.26
N PHE A 9 5.09 8.90 4.64
CA PHE A 9 5.48 7.60 5.15
C PHE A 9 6.83 7.64 5.88
N LYS A 10 6.85 7.17 7.12
CA LYS A 10 8.09 6.90 7.89
C LYS A 10 8.19 5.40 8.13
N THR A 11 9.38 4.85 7.91
CA THR A 11 9.69 3.42 8.11
C THR A 11 11.12 3.29 8.60
N SER A 12 11.47 2.15 9.20
CA SER A 12 12.84 1.89 9.59
C SER A 12 13.80 1.90 8.39
N PRO A 13 14.96 2.61 8.47
CA PRO A 13 15.99 2.57 7.43
C PRO A 13 16.49 1.16 7.11
N TYR A 14 16.34 0.23 8.05
CA TYR A 14 16.70 -1.17 7.87
C TYR A 14 15.85 -1.84 6.78
N TYR A 15 14.53 -1.70 6.83
CA TYR A 15 13.64 -2.29 5.82
C TYR A 15 13.74 -1.56 4.48
N LEU A 16 13.93 -0.24 4.52
CA LEU A 16 14.06 0.56 3.30
C LEU A 16 15.25 0.12 2.44
N LYS A 17 16.38 -0.22 3.08
CA LYS A 17 17.57 -0.76 2.39
C LYS A 17 17.35 -2.14 1.77
N LYS A 18 16.37 -2.90 2.24
CA LYS A 18 16.04 -4.24 1.70
C LYS A 18 15.12 -4.19 0.49
N VAL A 19 14.47 -3.06 0.23
CA VAL A 19 13.57 -2.92 -0.91
C VAL A 19 14.38 -2.79 -2.20
N ASP A 20 14.22 -3.76 -3.09
CA ASP A 20 14.76 -3.72 -4.44
C ASP A 20 13.94 -2.77 -5.31
N LYS A 21 14.41 -1.52 -5.39
CA LYS A 21 13.73 -0.45 -6.16
C LYS A 21 13.58 -0.78 -7.65
N SER A 22 14.42 -1.66 -8.21
CA SER A 22 14.34 -2.03 -9.63
C SER A 22 13.09 -2.86 -9.96
N LYS A 23 12.52 -3.56 -8.97
CA LYS A 23 11.31 -4.37 -9.11
C LYS A 23 10.02 -3.60 -8.89
N ILE A 24 10.10 -2.32 -8.51
CA ILE A 24 8.94 -1.48 -8.25
C ILE A 24 8.32 -1.06 -9.59
N PHE A 25 7.12 -1.57 -9.84
CA PHE A 25 6.28 -1.11 -10.95
C PHE A 25 5.88 0.34 -10.77
N ILE A 26 6.00 1.14 -11.84
CA ILE A 26 5.59 2.55 -11.89
C ILE A 26 4.22 2.62 -12.59
N PRO A 27 3.17 3.11 -11.92
CA PRO A 27 1.85 3.22 -12.52
C PRO A 27 1.83 4.24 -13.66
N LYS A 28 1.12 3.91 -14.73
CA LYS A 28 0.87 4.84 -15.85
C LYS A 28 -0.37 5.68 -15.55
N TRP A 29 -0.29 6.99 -15.71
CA TRP A 29 -1.40 7.90 -15.46
C TRP A 29 -2.00 8.44 -16.74
N LYS A 30 -3.31 8.70 -16.71
CA LYS A 30 -3.96 9.54 -17.71
C LYS A 30 -3.54 10.99 -17.50
N LYS A 31 -3.62 11.81 -18.54
CA LYS A 31 -3.38 13.25 -18.38
C LYS A 31 -4.49 13.84 -17.50
N PHE A 32 -4.16 14.85 -16.72
CA PHE A 32 -5.09 15.47 -15.77
C PHE A 32 -6.44 15.87 -16.40
N LYS A 33 -6.39 16.47 -17.60
CA LYS A 33 -7.59 16.87 -18.36
C LYS A 33 -8.50 15.71 -18.80
N ASP A 34 -7.95 14.49 -18.87
CA ASP A 34 -8.64 13.29 -19.31
C ASP A 34 -9.19 12.47 -18.11
N LEU A 35 -8.96 12.95 -16.88
CA LEU A 35 -9.51 12.37 -15.65
C LEU A 35 -10.97 12.80 -15.47
N HIS A 36 -11.77 11.94 -14.84
CA HIS A 36 -13.13 12.30 -14.41
C HIS A 36 -13.06 13.48 -13.40
N PRO A 37 -14.03 14.41 -13.36
CA PRO A 37 -13.98 15.57 -12.46
C PRO A 37 -13.77 15.22 -10.98
N VAL A 38 -14.32 14.09 -10.51
CA VAL A 38 -14.09 13.60 -9.15
C VAL A 38 -12.63 13.20 -8.91
N ASP A 39 -11.98 12.60 -9.90
CA ASP A 39 -10.56 12.24 -9.80
C ASP A 39 -9.66 13.46 -9.90
N GLN A 40 -10.02 14.44 -10.73
CA GLN A 40 -9.32 15.73 -10.77
C GLN A 40 -9.36 16.40 -9.39
N TYR A 41 -10.55 16.43 -8.77
CA TYR A 41 -10.72 16.94 -7.41
C TYR A 41 -9.89 16.15 -6.39
N ALA A 42 -9.90 14.81 -6.45
CA ALA A 42 -9.11 13.97 -5.55
C ALA A 42 -7.61 14.22 -5.69
N VAL A 43 -7.09 14.29 -6.93
CA VAL A 43 -5.68 14.58 -7.22
C VAL A 43 -5.28 15.97 -6.69
N LEU A 44 -6.14 16.98 -6.89
CA LEU A 44 -5.87 18.35 -6.41
C LEU A 44 -5.88 18.45 -4.88
N THR A 45 -6.93 17.94 -4.24
CA THR A 45 -7.10 18.02 -2.78
C THR A 45 -6.06 17.19 -2.02
N LYS A 46 -5.57 16.11 -2.64
CA LYS A 46 -4.44 15.33 -2.13
C LYS A 46 -3.09 15.90 -2.56
N ASN A 47 -3.02 17.11 -3.12
CA ASN A 47 -1.77 17.73 -3.57
C ASN A 47 -0.91 16.81 -4.46
N CYS A 48 -1.55 16.02 -5.31
CA CYS A 48 -0.91 15.07 -6.23
C CYS A 48 -0.81 15.61 -7.67
N SER A 49 -1.37 16.79 -7.95
CA SER A 49 -1.41 17.40 -9.30
C SER A 49 -0.07 17.94 -9.80
N GLY A 50 0.99 17.82 -9.00
CA GLY A 50 2.35 18.19 -9.39
C GLY A 50 2.92 17.31 -10.50
N ILE A 51 4.06 17.75 -11.03
CA ILE A 51 4.90 16.92 -11.92
C ILE A 51 5.71 15.99 -11.03
N TRP A 52 5.60 14.69 -11.26
CA TRP A 52 6.33 13.66 -10.53
C TRP A 52 7.26 12.94 -11.49
N THR A 53 8.51 12.78 -11.09
CA THR A 53 9.48 11.93 -11.77
C THR A 53 9.22 10.46 -11.43
N GLU A 54 9.64 9.54 -12.31
CA GLU A 54 9.53 8.12 -12.02
C GLU A 54 10.32 7.72 -10.76
N ASP A 55 11.45 8.39 -10.50
CA ASP A 55 12.27 8.13 -9.31
C ASP A 55 11.57 8.55 -8.01
N GLU A 56 10.87 9.69 -7.99
CA GLU A 56 10.05 10.09 -6.84
C GLU A 56 8.91 9.09 -6.59
N ILE A 57 8.22 8.64 -7.66
CA ILE A 57 7.16 7.64 -7.54
C ILE A 57 7.72 6.31 -7.01
N ARG A 58 8.88 5.90 -7.53
CA ARG A 58 9.59 4.69 -7.10
C ARG A 58 9.99 4.79 -5.64
N GLU A 59 10.45 5.95 -5.20
CA GLU A 59 10.82 6.20 -3.83
C GLU A 59 9.61 6.10 -2.90
N ILE A 60 8.51 6.79 -3.20
CA ILE A 60 7.26 6.72 -2.40
C ILE A 60 6.80 5.27 -2.25
N ARG A 61 6.78 4.50 -3.34
CA ARG A 61 6.40 3.09 -3.32
C ARG A 61 7.41 2.22 -2.56
N ALA A 62 8.70 2.56 -2.58
CA ALA A 62 9.70 1.86 -1.78
C ALA A 62 9.47 2.05 -0.28
N TYR A 63 9.09 3.25 0.15
CA TYR A 63 8.68 3.50 1.54
C TYR A 63 7.45 2.66 1.91
N TYR A 64 6.44 2.60 1.05
CA TYR A 64 5.25 1.77 1.27
C TYR A 64 5.61 0.27 1.45
N PHE A 65 6.41 -0.30 0.55
CA PHE A 65 6.82 -1.71 0.64
C PHE A 65 7.75 -2.00 1.84
N SER A 66 8.55 -1.01 2.24
CA SER A 66 9.37 -1.09 3.46
C SER A 66 8.48 -1.19 4.71
N MET A 67 7.43 -0.37 4.80
CA MET A 67 6.46 -0.45 5.90
C MET A 67 5.76 -1.80 5.96
N LEU A 68 5.38 -2.36 4.80
CA LEU A 68 4.79 -3.71 4.75
C LEU A 68 5.76 -4.77 5.28
N SER A 69 7.06 -4.68 4.92
CA SER A 69 8.09 -5.60 5.41
C SER A 69 8.30 -5.49 6.92
N GLU A 70 8.16 -4.27 7.46
CA GLU A 70 8.24 -4.01 8.89
C GLU A 70 7.06 -4.66 9.65
N VAL A 71 5.84 -4.50 9.14
CA VAL A 71 4.65 -5.16 9.70
C VAL A 71 4.74 -6.69 9.60
N ASP A 72 5.21 -7.23 8.47
CA ASP A 72 5.40 -8.67 8.30
C ASP A 72 6.36 -9.25 9.35
N ASN A 73 7.46 -8.55 9.63
CA ASN A 73 8.38 -8.96 10.68
C ASN A 73 7.73 -8.92 12.08
N MET A 74 6.97 -7.87 12.39
CA MET A 74 6.23 -7.78 13.66
C MET A 74 5.22 -8.92 13.82
N LEU A 75 4.51 -9.29 12.75
CA LEU A 75 3.62 -10.46 12.73
C LEU A 75 4.40 -11.76 12.95
N GLY A 76 5.57 -11.89 12.33
CA GLY A 76 6.48 -13.03 12.53
C GLY A 76 6.87 -13.21 14.00
N GLU A 77 7.22 -12.13 14.70
CA GLU A 77 7.50 -12.18 16.15
C GLU A 77 6.26 -12.52 16.96
N LEU A 78 5.10 -11.95 16.63
CA LEU A 78 3.83 -12.29 17.29
C LEU A 78 3.50 -13.78 17.15
N PHE A 79 3.64 -14.35 15.96
CA PHE A 79 3.33 -15.76 15.72
C PHE A 79 4.25 -16.74 16.45
N ARG A 80 5.44 -16.31 16.89
CA ARG A 80 6.33 -17.15 17.70
C ARG A 80 5.85 -17.31 19.14
N VAL A 81 5.09 -16.34 19.65
CA VAL A 81 4.68 -16.30 21.06
C VAL A 81 3.21 -16.66 21.27
N VAL A 82 2.38 -16.56 20.23
CA VAL A 82 0.94 -16.86 20.32
C VAL A 82 0.68 -18.38 20.38
N PRO A 83 -0.17 -18.87 21.31
CA PRO A 83 -0.57 -20.27 21.39
C PRO A 83 -1.23 -20.78 20.10
N ARG A 84 -1.01 -22.06 19.75
CA ARG A 84 -1.50 -22.66 18.50
C ARG A 84 -3.02 -22.76 18.41
N ASP A 85 -3.72 -22.69 19.53
CA ASP A 85 -5.18 -22.72 19.64
C ASP A 85 -5.84 -21.34 19.47
N THR A 86 -5.05 -20.31 19.22
CA THR A 86 -5.53 -18.94 19.02
C THR A 86 -6.15 -18.73 17.64
N VAL A 87 -7.28 -18.03 17.59
CA VAL A 87 -7.84 -17.50 16.34
C VAL A 87 -7.17 -16.18 15.99
N ILE A 88 -6.66 -16.08 14.77
CA ILE A 88 -5.98 -14.91 14.22
C ILE A 88 -6.81 -14.37 13.07
N LEU A 89 -7.20 -13.09 13.17
CA LEU A 89 -7.83 -12.34 12.09
C LEU A 89 -6.89 -11.19 11.70
N PHE A 90 -6.49 -11.15 10.44
CA PHE A 90 -5.68 -10.07 9.88
C PHE A 90 -6.50 -9.35 8.80
N THR A 91 -6.68 -8.05 8.99
CA THR A 91 -7.40 -7.17 8.07
C THR A 91 -6.82 -5.75 8.12
N SER A 92 -7.27 -4.91 7.19
CA SER A 92 -7.02 -3.47 7.20
C SER A 92 -8.35 -2.69 7.15
N ASP A 93 -8.33 -1.44 7.57
CA ASP A 93 -9.46 -0.51 7.52
C ASP A 93 -9.69 0.05 6.11
N HIS A 94 -8.62 0.20 5.32
CA HIS A 94 -8.68 0.65 3.93
C HIS A 94 -7.40 0.27 3.16
N GLY A 95 -7.43 0.37 1.83
CA GLY A 95 -6.25 0.25 0.99
C GLY A 95 -5.46 1.57 0.88
N ASP A 96 -4.33 1.54 0.17
CA ASP A 96 -3.59 2.73 -0.24
C ASP A 96 -3.33 2.66 -1.75
N LEU A 97 -3.60 3.75 -2.47
CA LEU A 97 -3.39 3.84 -3.90
C LEU A 97 -1.89 3.76 -4.26
N ALA A 98 -0.99 4.11 -3.34
CA ALA A 98 0.46 4.02 -3.54
C ALA A 98 0.91 4.62 -4.90
N MET A 99 0.38 5.80 -5.25
CA MET A 99 0.59 6.53 -6.51
C MET A 99 -0.15 5.98 -7.74
N GLU A 100 -1.05 5.02 -7.61
CA GLU A 100 -2.00 4.66 -8.67
C GLU A 100 -2.99 5.80 -8.92
N HIS A 101 -3.41 5.97 -10.18
CA HIS A 101 -4.31 7.07 -10.60
C HIS A 101 -3.82 8.49 -10.21
N GLN A 102 -2.50 8.68 -10.11
CA GLN A 102 -1.88 9.92 -9.62
C GLN A 102 -2.38 10.31 -8.22
N GLN A 103 -2.60 9.33 -7.33
CA GLN A 103 -3.09 9.57 -5.98
C GLN A 103 -2.31 8.72 -4.97
N TYR A 104 -2.02 9.27 -3.81
CA TYR A 104 -1.64 8.51 -2.61
C TYR A 104 -2.81 8.48 -1.62
N TYR A 105 -2.74 7.63 -0.59
CA TYR A 105 -3.79 7.40 0.40
C TYR A 105 -5.04 6.69 -0.13
N LYS A 106 -6.16 6.95 0.55
CA LYS A 106 -7.50 6.38 0.42
C LYS A 106 -8.50 7.42 -0.11
N MET A 107 -9.80 7.26 0.16
CA MET A 107 -10.87 8.18 -0.27
C MET A 107 -11.11 8.19 -1.78
N SER A 108 -10.96 7.04 -2.43
CA SER A 108 -11.44 6.81 -3.79
C SER A 108 -12.10 5.44 -3.86
N PHE A 109 -12.92 5.20 -4.88
CA PHE A 109 -13.51 3.88 -5.14
C PHE A 109 -12.65 2.98 -6.03
N TYR A 110 -11.40 3.38 -6.30
CA TYR A 110 -10.45 2.52 -6.99
C TYR A 110 -10.04 1.36 -6.09
N GLU A 111 -9.77 0.20 -6.72
CA GLU A 111 -9.38 -1.04 -6.03
C GLU A 111 -8.27 -0.82 -5.01
N GLY A 112 -7.22 -0.08 -5.36
CA GLY A 112 -6.11 0.22 -4.44
C GLY A 112 -6.53 0.94 -3.15
N SER A 113 -7.64 1.68 -3.14
CA SER A 113 -8.15 2.39 -1.96
C SER A 113 -9.14 1.57 -1.13
N ILE A 114 -9.91 0.68 -1.74
CA ILE A 114 -11.02 -0.04 -1.07
C ILE A 114 -10.70 -1.49 -0.77
N ARG A 115 -9.81 -2.11 -1.54
CA ARG A 115 -9.48 -3.52 -1.39
C ARG A 115 -8.53 -3.71 -0.22
N VAL A 116 -8.96 -4.53 0.75
CA VAL A 116 -8.20 -4.86 1.96
C VAL A 116 -7.97 -6.37 2.07
N PRO A 117 -6.88 -6.82 2.70
CA PRO A 117 -6.72 -8.23 3.04
C PRO A 117 -7.75 -8.63 4.09
N PHE A 118 -8.24 -9.87 4.02
CA PHE A 118 -8.99 -10.50 5.11
C PHE A 118 -8.52 -11.95 5.23
N ILE A 119 -7.72 -12.23 6.26
CA ILE A 119 -7.13 -13.54 6.51
C ILE A 119 -7.63 -14.02 7.88
N ALA A 120 -8.17 -15.24 7.91
CA ALA A 120 -8.58 -15.91 9.14
C ALA A 120 -7.82 -17.23 9.28
N ALA A 121 -7.20 -17.44 10.44
CA ALA A 121 -6.42 -18.64 10.76
C ALA A 121 -6.69 -19.09 12.20
N GLY A 122 -6.51 -20.39 12.47
CA GLY A 122 -6.74 -21.00 13.79
C GLY A 122 -7.40 -22.39 13.68
N PRO A 123 -7.62 -23.08 14.80
CA PRO A 123 -8.07 -24.48 14.83
C PRO A 123 -9.39 -24.74 14.10
N MET A 124 -10.27 -23.75 14.04
CA MET A 124 -11.59 -23.87 13.39
C MET A 124 -11.55 -23.63 11.87
N PHE A 125 -10.42 -23.17 11.33
CA PHE A 125 -10.27 -22.88 9.91
C PHE A 125 -9.50 -24.02 9.23
N LYS A 126 -10.09 -24.60 8.16
CA LYS A 126 -9.38 -25.59 7.33
C LYS A 126 -8.24 -24.89 6.59
N SER A 127 -7.06 -25.50 6.56
CA SER A 127 -5.91 -24.96 5.81
C SER A 127 -6.25 -24.85 4.31
N ASN A 128 -5.93 -23.69 3.72
CA ASN A 128 -6.01 -23.39 2.28
C ASN A 128 -7.40 -23.41 1.60
N LYS A 129 -8.32 -22.54 2.03
CA LYS A 129 -9.28 -21.95 1.07
C LYS A 129 -8.80 -20.56 0.68
N LYS A 130 -8.02 -20.47 -0.41
CA LYS A 130 -7.89 -19.22 -1.16
C LYS A 130 -9.23 -19.01 -1.87
N ASN A 131 -10.05 -18.08 -1.41
CA ASN A 131 -11.10 -17.52 -2.26
C ASN A 131 -10.42 -16.56 -3.25
N ALA A 132 -9.64 -17.14 -4.17
CA ALA A 132 -9.15 -16.41 -5.33
C ALA A 132 -10.25 -16.46 -6.38
N SER A 133 -11.09 -15.43 -6.38
CA SER A 133 -11.85 -15.06 -7.57
C SER A 133 -11.47 -13.63 -7.94
N LEU A 134 -11.52 -13.37 -9.24
CA LEU A 134 -11.16 -12.14 -9.97
C LEU A 134 -9.69 -12.22 -10.46
N GLY A 135 -9.40 -12.64 -11.70
CA GLY A 135 -10.05 -12.25 -12.95
C GLY A 135 -9.29 -11.06 -13.51
#